data_AF-A0A645JLW5-F1
#
_entry.id   AF-A0A645JLW5-F1
#
_cell.length_a   1.000
_cell.length_b   1.000
_cell.length_c   1.000
_cell.angle_alpha   90.00
_cell.angle_beta   90.00
_cell.angle_gamma   90.00
#
_symmetry.space_group_name_H-M   'P 1'
#
loop_
_entity.id
_entity.type
_entity.pdbx_description
1 polymer ?
#
loop_
_entity_poly.entity_id
_entity_poly.type
_entity_poly.pdbx_seq_one_letter_code
_entity_poly.pdbx_strand_id
1 'polypeptide(L)'
;MVDASYEASEFHIDVTNKVLKEIGAGNKERVLVYNKIDLLENEVLPVTDEEYICISAKRGDNFDRIIEIIKKKLFSDRITTKLLIPYDRGDISSYLCEKAKVISIDYVEEGTAFEVELMEADYNRLKEYDTI
;
A
#
# COMPACT_ATOMS: atom_id res chain seq x y z
N MET A 1 -16.35 2.19 2.24
CA MET A 1 -17.14 2.61 1.05
C MET A 1 -18.40 3.30 1.53
N VAL A 2 -18.84 4.33 0.84
CA VAL A 2 -20.00 5.16 1.18
C VAL A 2 -20.86 5.31 -0.06
N ASP A 3 -22.17 5.40 0.10
CA ASP A 3 -23.08 5.66 -1.01
C ASP A 3 -23.06 7.17 -1.36
N ALA A 4 -22.70 7.51 -2.59
CA ALA A 4 -22.57 8.88 -3.06
C ALA A 4 -23.94 9.57 -3.25
N SER A 5 -25.00 8.81 -3.55
CA SER A 5 -26.33 9.37 -3.81
C SER A 5 -27.15 9.57 -2.53
N TYR A 6 -26.56 9.35 -1.36
CA TYR A 6 -27.27 9.40 -0.09
C TYR A 6 -26.95 10.70 0.67
N GLU A 7 -27.97 11.53 0.91
CA GLU A 7 -27.82 12.87 1.51
C GLU A 7 -27.12 12.87 2.88
N ALA A 8 -27.26 11.80 3.68
CA ALA A 8 -26.61 11.69 4.98
C ALA A 8 -25.31 10.84 4.94
N SER A 9 -24.61 10.85 3.81
CA SER A 9 -23.33 10.13 3.64
C SER A 9 -22.27 10.53 4.68
N GLU A 10 -22.23 11.81 5.09
CA GLU A 10 -21.31 12.30 6.13
C GLU A 10 -21.58 11.66 7.48
N PHE A 11 -22.86 11.54 7.88
CA PHE A 11 -23.23 10.87 9.13
C PHE A 11 -22.78 9.42 9.16
N HIS A 12 -22.88 8.71 8.03
CA HIS A 12 -22.40 7.33 7.92
C HIS A 12 -20.88 7.22 8.05
N ILE A 13 -20.13 8.17 7.49
CA ILE A 13 -18.68 8.26 7.64
C ILE A 13 -18.33 8.43 9.12
N ASP A 14 -18.97 9.38 9.81
CA ASP A 14 -18.71 9.68 11.22
C ASP A 14 -19.01 8.50 12.14
N VAL A 15 -20.15 7.83 11.95
CA VAL A 15 -20.50 6.64 12.74
C VAL A 15 -19.48 5.52 12.50
N THR A 16 -19.10 5.30 11.24
CA THR A 16 -18.09 4.29 10.90
C THR A 16 -16.75 4.61 11.55
N ASN A 17 -16.33 5.88 11.51
CA ASN A 17 -15.09 6.34 12.13
C ASN A 17 -15.07 6.14 13.64
N LYS A 18 -16.19 6.37 14.32
CA LYS A 18 -16.33 6.09 15.76
C LYS A 18 -16.16 4.60 16.06
N VAL A 19 -16.84 3.73 15.32
CA VAL A 19 -16.73 2.27 15.50
C VAL A 19 -15.30 1.79 15.22
N LEU A 20 -14.65 2.28 14.17
CA LEU A 20 -13.24 1.95 13.87
C LEU A 20 -12.30 2.35 15.02
N LYS A 21 -12.56 3.50 15.65
CA LYS A 21 -11.79 3.95 16.82
C LYS A 21 -12.04 3.05 18.04
N GLU A 22 -13.29 2.67 18.30
CA GLU A 22 -13.66 1.79 19.42
C GLU A 22 -13.02 0.40 19.33
N ILE A 23 -12.88 -0.15 18.12
CA ILE A 23 -12.22 -1.44 17.90
C ILE A 23 -10.70 -1.36 17.76
N GLY A 24 -10.10 -0.18 17.99
CA GLY A 24 -8.64 0.03 17.88
C GLY A 24 -8.09 0.03 16.45
N ALA A 25 -8.95 0.14 15.43
CA ALA A 25 -8.58 0.17 14.02
C ALA A 25 -8.50 1.58 13.41
N GLY A 26 -8.78 2.64 14.20
CA GLY A 26 -8.86 4.02 13.71
C GLY A 26 -7.58 4.56 13.06
N ASN A 27 -6.41 4.01 13.41
CA ASN A 27 -5.11 4.43 12.87
C ASN A 27 -4.67 3.63 11.63
N LYS A 28 -5.48 2.65 11.18
CA LYS A 28 -5.14 1.88 9.99
C LYS A 28 -5.29 2.76 8.76
N GLU A 29 -4.35 2.61 7.83
CA GLU A 29 -4.45 3.27 6.54
C GLU A 29 -5.73 2.85 5.82
N ARG A 30 -6.40 3.84 5.23
CA ARG A 30 -7.72 3.67 4.61
C ARG A 30 -7.82 4.48 3.34
N VAL A 31 -8.72 4.04 2.47
CA VAL A 31 -9.10 4.75 1.24
C VAL A 31 -10.60 4.98 1.28
N LEU A 32 -11.02 6.24 1.25
CA LEU A 32 -12.43 6.59 1.17
C LEU A 32 -12.91 6.36 -0.27
N VAL A 33 -13.99 5.60 -0.43
CA VAL A 33 -14.56 5.26 -1.73
C VAL A 33 -16.05 5.59 -1.73
N TYR A 34 -16.43 6.57 -2.53
CA TYR A 34 -17.81 6.91 -2.85
C TYR A 34 -18.29 6.02 -4.00
N ASN A 35 -19.29 5.21 -3.73
CA ASN A 35 -19.89 4.28 -4.67
C ASN A 35 -21.23 4.83 -5.19
N LYS A 36 -21.75 4.22 -6.26
CA LYS A 36 -23.04 4.54 -6.90
C LYS A 36 -23.10 5.89 -7.61
N ILE A 37 -21.98 6.35 -8.16
CA ILE A 37 -21.98 7.58 -8.97
C ILE A 37 -22.88 7.50 -10.21
N ASP A 38 -23.29 6.30 -10.61
CA ASP A 38 -24.29 6.11 -11.67
C ASP A 38 -25.69 6.65 -11.33
N LEU A 39 -25.94 6.97 -10.05
CA LEU A 39 -27.20 7.57 -9.58
C LEU A 39 -27.11 9.08 -9.41
N LEU A 40 -25.94 9.70 -9.64
CA LEU A 40 -25.77 11.15 -9.52
C LEU A 40 -26.17 11.83 -10.83
N GLU A 41 -27.20 12.68 -10.78
CA GLU A 41 -27.66 13.46 -11.94
C GLU A 41 -26.78 14.67 -12.23
N ASN A 42 -26.09 15.20 -11.22
CA ASN A 42 -25.07 16.26 -11.32
C ASN A 42 -23.85 15.82 -10.50
N GLU A 43 -22.63 16.12 -10.96
CA GLU A 43 -21.36 15.82 -10.28
C GLU A 43 -21.13 16.65 -8.99
N VAL A 44 -22.11 16.72 -8.10
CA VAL A 44 -21.92 17.31 -6.77
C VAL A 44 -21.22 16.24 -5.93
N LEU A 45 -19.91 16.22 -6.03
CA LEU A 45 -19.09 15.41 -5.15
C LEU A 45 -19.10 16.03 -3.75
N PRO A 46 -19.25 15.23 -2.69
CA PRO A 46 -19.13 15.73 -1.33
C PRO A 46 -17.75 16.36 -1.16
N VAL A 47 -17.73 17.60 -0.68
CA VAL A 47 -16.51 18.34 -0.38
C VAL A 47 -15.94 17.75 0.91
N THR A 48 -14.83 17.03 0.79
CA THR A 48 -14.10 16.45 1.91
C THR A 48 -12.62 16.79 1.79
N ASP A 49 -11.98 17.00 2.94
CA ASP A 49 -10.53 17.21 3.03
C ASP A 49 -9.74 15.89 2.94
N GLU A 50 -10.43 14.74 3.00
CA GLU A 50 -9.82 13.41 2.85
C GLU A 50 -9.65 13.03 1.37
N GLU A 51 -8.57 12.32 1.03
CA GLU A 51 -8.41 11.73 -0.31
C GLU A 51 -9.49 10.67 -0.54
N TYR A 52 -10.26 10.81 -1.64
CA TYR A 52 -11.35 9.90 -1.98
C TYR A 52 -11.35 9.48 -3.45
N ILE A 53 -12.06 8.38 -3.73
CA ILE A 53 -12.29 7.86 -5.09
C ILE A 53 -13.79 7.68 -5.32
N CYS A 54 -14.25 8.05 -6.51
CA CYS A 54 -15.62 7.86 -6.95
C CYS A 54 -15.72 6.68 -7.92
N ILE A 55 -16.60 5.73 -7.63
CA ILE A 55 -16.84 4.54 -8.47
C ILE A 55 -18.33 4.30 -8.71
N SER A 56 -18.62 3.55 -9.77
CA SER A 56 -19.87 2.80 -9.87
C SER A 56 -19.54 1.32 -9.85
N ALA A 57 -19.82 0.64 -8.73
CA ALA A 57 -19.72 -0.81 -8.66
C ALA A 57 -20.66 -1.51 -9.66
N LYS A 58 -21.75 -0.85 -10.07
CA LYS A 58 -22.73 -1.39 -11.02
C LYS A 58 -22.24 -1.33 -12.47
N ARG A 59 -21.66 -0.19 -12.87
CA ARG A 59 -21.13 0.01 -14.23
C ARG A 59 -19.69 -0.46 -14.40
N GLY A 60 -18.94 -0.57 -13.31
CA GLY A 60 -17.50 -0.87 -13.32
C GLY A 60 -16.61 0.36 -13.46
N ASP A 61 -17.15 1.57 -13.26
CA ASP A 61 -16.39 2.81 -13.44
C ASP A 61 -15.28 2.95 -12.38
N ASN A 62 -14.10 3.42 -12.81
CA ASN A 62 -12.97 3.82 -11.96
C ASN A 62 -12.36 2.71 -11.07
N PHE A 63 -12.60 1.44 -11.39
CA PHE A 63 -11.94 0.32 -10.69
C PHE A 63 -10.43 0.31 -10.89
N ASP A 64 -9.94 0.66 -12.08
CA ASP A 64 -8.50 0.75 -12.35
C ASP A 64 -7.81 1.74 -11.39
N ARG A 65 -8.47 2.86 -11.09
CA ARG A 65 -7.98 3.87 -10.15
C ARG A 65 -7.92 3.36 -8.71
N ILE A 66 -8.88 2.52 -8.29
CA ILE A 66 -8.80 1.82 -7.00
C ILE A 66 -7.58 0.90 -6.97
N ILE A 67 -7.38 0.10 -8.02
CA ILE A 67 -6.27 -0.84 -8.10
C ILE A 67 -4.93 -0.10 -8.04
N GLU A 68 -4.80 1.02 -8.76
CA GLU A 68 -3.60 1.86 -8.72
C GLU A 68 -3.31 2.43 -7.34
N ILE A 69 -4.32 2.96 -6.65
CA ILE A 69 -4.14 3.53 -5.30
C ILE A 69 -3.78 2.44 -4.29
N ILE A 70 -4.43 1.28 -4.36
CA ILE A 70 -4.08 0.13 -3.52
C ILE A 70 -2.64 -0.30 -3.80
N LYS A 71 -2.24 -0.44 -5.08
CA LYS A 71 -0.85 -0.76 -5.43
C LYS A 71 0.11 0.29 -4.89
N LYS A 72 -0.18 1.57 -5.07
CA LYS A 72 0.66 2.67 -4.58
C LYS A 72 0.82 2.60 -3.06
N LYS A 73 -0.25 2.35 -2.31
CA LYS A 73 -0.20 2.25 -0.84
C LYS A 73 0.49 0.97 -0.35
N LEU A 74 0.35 -0.14 -1.07
CA LEU A 74 1.04 -1.40 -0.73
C LEU A 74 2.54 -1.39 -1.08
N PHE A 75 2.93 -0.62 -2.09
CA PHE A 75 4.29 -0.60 -2.63
C PHE A 75 5.01 0.75 -2.46
N SER A 76 4.42 1.73 -1.77
CA SER A 76 5.03 3.05 -1.54
C SER A 76 6.35 2.96 -0.77
N ASP A 77 6.49 1.93 0.04
CA ASP A 77 7.59 1.80 0.99
C ASP A 77 8.63 0.80 0.48
N ARG A 78 8.73 0.60 -0.84
CA ARG A 78 9.71 -0.32 -1.42
C ARG A 78 10.96 0.40 -1.88
N ILE A 79 12.10 -0.13 -1.46
CA ILE A 79 13.43 0.36 -1.77
C ILE A 79 14.12 -0.69 -2.63
N THR A 80 14.73 -0.24 -3.73
CA THR A 80 15.65 -1.06 -4.51
C THR A 80 17.07 -0.76 -4.04
N THR A 81 17.81 -1.78 -3.61
CA THR A 81 19.20 -1.60 -3.15
C THR A 81 20.09 -2.80 -3.49
N LYS A 82 21.40 -2.63 -3.26
CA LYS A 82 22.42 -3.67 -3.40
C LYS A 82 22.99 -4.05 -2.04
N LEU A 83 22.75 -5.29 -1.61
CA LEU A 83 23.24 -5.81 -0.34
C LEU A 83 24.34 -6.85 -0.57
N LEU A 84 25.46 -6.76 0.14
CA LEU A 84 26.48 -7.80 0.16
C LEU A 84 26.32 -8.63 1.44
N ILE A 85 25.82 -9.85 1.28
CA ILE A 85 25.56 -10.75 2.40
C ILE A 85 26.73 -11.73 2.55
N PRO A 86 27.47 -11.69 3.68
CA PRO A 86 28.54 -12.65 3.97
C PRO A 86 28.05 -14.10 3.98
N TYR A 87 28.92 -15.05 3.64
CA TYR A 87 28.55 -16.48 3.56
C TYR A 87 28.15 -17.10 4.91
N ASP A 88 28.53 -16.51 6.03
CA ASP A 88 28.10 -16.92 7.37
C ASP A 88 26.69 -16.43 7.74
N ARG A 89 26.11 -15.52 6.95
CA ARG A 89 24.73 -14.99 7.08
C ARG A 89 23.77 -15.58 6.06
N GLY A 90 23.79 -16.91 5.94
CA GLY A 90 22.85 -17.66 5.09
C GLY A 90 21.38 -17.46 5.48
N ASP A 91 21.10 -17.11 6.74
CA ASP A 91 19.78 -16.74 7.23
C ASP A 91 19.21 -15.52 6.48
N ILE A 92 20.03 -14.50 6.26
CA ILE A 92 19.64 -13.29 5.52
C ILE A 92 19.45 -13.61 4.04
N SER A 93 20.36 -14.38 3.45
CA SER A 93 20.26 -14.78 2.04
C SER A 93 18.96 -15.54 1.78
N SER A 94 18.60 -16.50 2.65
CA SER A 94 17.33 -17.23 2.56
C SER A 94 16.14 -16.31 2.75
N TYR A 95 16.21 -15.37 3.70
CA TYR A 95 15.15 -14.39 3.94
C TYR A 95 14.88 -13.51 2.72
N LEU A 96 15.94 -13.00 2.08
CA LEU A 96 15.82 -12.17 0.87
C LEU A 96 15.19 -12.94 -0.28
N CYS A 97 15.58 -14.20 -0.49
CA CYS A 97 14.98 -15.06 -1.51
C CYS A 97 13.48 -15.35 -1.25
N GLU A 98 13.04 -15.36 0.01
CA GLU A 98 11.65 -15.65 0.37
C GLU A 98 10.75 -14.40 0.42
N LYS A 99 11.27 -13.29 0.94
CA LYS A 99 10.47 -12.10 1.29
C LYS A 99 10.72 -10.89 0.40
N ALA A 100 11.90 -10.79 -0.22
CA ALA A 100 12.22 -9.71 -1.13
C ALA A 100 11.98 -10.12 -2.58
N LYS A 101 11.84 -9.13 -3.47
CA LYS A 101 11.86 -9.37 -4.90
C LYS A 101 13.31 -9.26 -5.38
N VAL A 102 13.93 -10.40 -5.67
CA VAL A 102 15.30 -10.49 -6.17
C VAL A 102 15.36 -10.08 -7.64
N ILE A 103 16.22 -9.11 -7.94
CA ILE A 103 16.51 -8.60 -9.29
C ILE A 103 17.73 -9.35 -9.86
N SER A 104 18.80 -9.46 -9.07
CA SER A 104 19.98 -10.27 -9.43
C SER A 104 20.69 -10.82 -8.19
N ILE A 105 21.49 -11.86 -8.41
CA ILE A 105 22.37 -12.49 -7.42
C ILE A 105 23.73 -12.72 -8.07
N ASP A 106 24.79 -12.21 -7.46
CA ASP A 106 26.17 -12.40 -7.88
C ASP A 106 27.01 -12.94 -6.71
N TYR A 107 27.85 -13.94 -6.98
CA TYR A 107 28.73 -14.52 -5.97
C TYR A 107 30.13 -13.90 -6.09
N VAL A 108 30.61 -13.29 -5.01
CA VAL A 108 31.91 -12.61 -4.92
C VAL A 108 32.74 -13.17 -3.77
N GLU A 109 34.03 -12.83 -3.68
CA GLU A 109 34.92 -13.38 -2.64
C GLU A 109 34.42 -13.10 -1.21
N GLU A 110 33.79 -11.95 -1.00
CA GLU A 110 33.34 -11.47 0.31
C GLU A 110 31.95 -11.99 0.71
N GLY A 111 31.20 -12.58 -0.22
CA GLY A 111 29.83 -13.04 0.03
C GLY A 111 28.95 -13.11 -1.21
N THR A 112 27.65 -12.98 -1.01
CA THR A 112 26.64 -12.97 -2.08
C THR A 112 26.08 -11.56 -2.21
N ALA A 113 26.30 -10.93 -3.36
CA ALA A 113 25.74 -9.64 -3.70
C ALA A 113 24.31 -9.83 -4.26
N PHE A 114 23.35 -9.14 -3.65
CA PHE A 114 21.95 -9.16 -4.01
C PHE A 114 21.53 -7.78 -4.51
N GLU A 115 20.97 -7.71 -5.72
CA GLU A 115 20.15 -6.58 -6.11
C GLU A 115 18.68 -6.95 -5.82
N VAL A 116 18.03 -6.21 -4.93
CA VAL A 116 16.71 -6.59 -4.38
C VAL A 116 15.81 -5.37 -4.23
N GLU A 117 14.52 -5.59 -4.45
CA GLU A 117 13.43 -4.67 -4.11
C GLU A 117 12.74 -5.21 -2.83
N LEU A 118 12.84 -4.49 -1.72
CA LEU A 118 12.32 -4.87 -0.40
C LEU A 118 11.63 -3.71 0.31
N MET A 119 10.90 -4.00 1.40
CA MET A 119 10.24 -2.96 2.19
C MET A 119 11.26 -2.11 2.96
N GLU A 120 10.94 -0.84 3.21
CA GLU A 120 11.78 0.09 3.94
C GLU A 120 12.11 -0.42 5.36
N ALA A 121 11.17 -1.10 6.01
CA ALA A 121 11.41 -1.73 7.31
C ALA A 121 12.53 -2.80 7.25
N ASP A 122 12.53 -3.63 6.20
CA ASP A 122 13.56 -4.64 6.00
C ASP A 122 14.90 -4.01 5.58
N TYR A 123 14.85 -2.92 4.82
CA TYR A 123 16.04 -2.17 4.41
C TYR A 123 16.72 -1.56 5.64
N ASN A 124 15.96 -0.91 6.51
CA ASN A 124 16.50 -0.35 7.76
C ASN A 124 17.13 -1.44 8.65
N ARG A 125 16.61 -2.67 8.63
CA ARG A 125 17.19 -3.81 9.35
C ARG A 125 18.48 -4.34 8.71
N LEU A 126 18.60 -4.26 7.39
CA LEU A 126 19.72 -4.84 6.62
C LEU A 126 20.72 -3.80 6.11
N LYS A 127 20.56 -2.53 6.52
CA LYS A 127 21.36 -1.39 6.05
C LYS A 127 22.87 -1.54 6.25
N GLU A 128 23.31 -2.33 7.22
CA GLU A 128 24.74 -2.60 7.46
C GLU A 128 25.43 -3.36 6.30
N TYR A 129 24.64 -4.09 5.49
CA TYR A 129 25.12 -4.84 4.33
C TYR A 129 25.00 -4.05 3.03
N ASP A 130 24.52 -2.81 3.11
CA ASP A 130 24.31 -1.98 1.92
C ASP A 130 25.65 -1.58 1.29
N THR A 131 25.73 -1.74 -0.03
CA THR A 131 26.96 -1.51 -0.82
C THR A 131 26.90 -0.27 -1.70
N ILE A 132 25.97 0.64 -1.40
CA ILE A 132 25.88 1.96 -2.03
C ILE A 132 27.08 2.83 -1.64
#